data_AF-A0A7Y0ARB0-F1
#
_entry.id   AF-A0A7Y0ARB0-F1
#
_cell.length_a   1.000
_cell.length_b   1.000
_cell.length_c   1.000
_cell.angle_alpha   90.00
_cell.angle_beta   90.00
_cell.angle_gamma   90.00
#
_symmetry.space_group_name_H-M   'P 1'
#
loop_
_entity.id
_entity.type
_entity.pdbx_description
1 polymer ?
#
loop_
_entity_poly.entity_id
_entity_poly.type
_entity_poly.pdbx_seq_one_letter_code
_entity_poly.pdbx_strand_id
1 'polypeptide(L)'
;MKIKIQLLYLFTFLFILLKLNAQPVGYNVFEVNKGEMLKKDYQYLEYLFDNLLVAVPLNNEITDYSYENLTGIIDLHENIITPFQYRNISKIRDDYSLYNKNIPLINISNGKGMALFTLGNRILKKITEFEYLKFRPFLFDGKYLSAYNGYCQIINLENGDLIKTQFVEVDP
;
A
#
# COMPACT_ATOMS: atom_id res chain seq x y z
N MET A 1 26.91 -25.76 -55.41
CA MET A 1 25.60 -26.06 -54.78
C MET A 1 25.68 -26.32 -53.26
N LYS A 2 26.79 -26.85 -52.72
CA LYS A 2 26.92 -27.18 -51.27
C LYS A 2 26.93 -25.98 -50.30
N ILE A 3 27.42 -24.82 -50.72
CA ILE A 3 27.54 -23.62 -49.86
C ILE A 3 26.18 -23.06 -49.44
N LYS A 4 25.15 -23.15 -50.30
CA LYS A 4 23.80 -22.65 -49.99
C LYS A 4 23.12 -23.45 -48.86
N ILE A 5 23.45 -24.73 -48.71
CA ILE A 5 22.86 -25.60 -47.69
C ILE A 5 23.46 -25.30 -46.31
N GLN A 6 24.77 -25.03 -46.24
CA GLN A 6 25.43 -24.69 -44.96
C GLN A 6 24.97 -23.34 -44.39
N LEU A 7 24.73 -22.33 -45.24
CA LEU A 7 24.18 -21.05 -44.79
C LEU A 7 22.76 -21.20 -44.21
N LEU A 8 21.94 -22.09 -44.80
CA LEU A 8 20.58 -22.34 -44.33
C LEU A 8 20.60 -22.95 -42.92
N TYR A 9 21.49 -23.92 -42.67
CA TYR A 9 21.65 -24.52 -41.34
C TYR A 9 22.14 -23.51 -40.29
N LEU A 10 23.07 -22.62 -40.65
CA LEU A 10 23.55 -21.57 -39.76
C LEU A 10 22.42 -20.59 -39.39
N PHE A 11 21.59 -20.21 -40.36
CA PHE A 11 20.45 -19.32 -40.14
C PHE A 11 19.38 -19.97 -39.24
N THR A 12 19.07 -21.25 -39.45
CA THR A 12 18.15 -21.98 -38.57
C THR A 12 18.69 -22.13 -37.15
N PHE A 13 20.01 -22.32 -36.99
CA PHE A 13 20.64 -22.44 -35.67
C PHE A 13 20.60 -21.11 -34.89
N LEU A 14 20.82 -19.98 -35.56
CA LEU A 14 20.69 -18.65 -34.95
C LEU A 14 19.25 -18.38 -34.45
N PHE A 15 18.23 -18.82 -35.20
CA PHE A 15 16.82 -18.64 -34.79
C PHE A 15 16.44 -19.52 -33.60
N ILE A 16 17.04 -20.70 -33.44
CA ILE A 16 16.80 -21.58 -32.29
C ILE A 16 17.42 -20.99 -31.02
N LEU A 17 18.61 -20.40 -31.12
CA LEU A 17 19.28 -19.74 -29.99
C LEU A 17 18.53 -18.50 -29.51
N LEU A 18 17.89 -17.73 -30.41
CA LEU A 18 17.09 -16.56 -30.03
C LEU A 18 15.81 -16.93 -29.27
N LYS A 19 15.23 -18.12 -29.49
CA LYS A 19 14.02 -18.56 -28.77
C LYS A 19 14.28 -19.08 -27.36
N LEU A 20 15.51 -19.44 -27.02
CA LEU A 20 15.86 -20.01 -25.70
C LEU A 20 16.01 -18.96 -24.58
N ASN A 21 16.04 -17.67 -24.90
CA ASN A 21 16.13 -16.59 -23.91
C ASN A 21 14.77 -15.95 -23.56
N ALA A 22 13.68 -16.43 -24.13
CA ALA A 22 12.34 -16.10 -23.64
C ALA A 22 11.97 -17.11 -22.54
N GLN A 23 12.73 -17.12 -21.44
CA GLN A 23 12.16 -17.68 -20.21
C GLN A 23 10.92 -16.86 -19.88
N PRO A 24 9.77 -17.49 -19.62
CA PRO A 24 8.66 -16.76 -19.06
C PRO A 24 9.17 -16.22 -17.72
N VAL A 25 9.36 -14.90 -17.63
CA VAL A 25 9.37 -14.24 -16.33
C VAL A 25 8.07 -14.70 -15.69
N GLY A 26 8.16 -15.58 -14.70
CA GLY A 26 6.99 -16.19 -14.07
C GLY A 26 6.17 -15.04 -13.49
N TYR A 27 5.04 -14.72 -14.12
CA TYR A 27 4.08 -13.81 -13.53
C TYR A 27 3.31 -14.64 -12.51
N ASN A 28 3.40 -14.28 -11.23
CA ASN A 28 2.44 -14.80 -10.27
C ASN A 28 1.13 -14.06 -10.46
N VAL A 29 0.11 -14.79 -10.91
CA VAL A 29 -1.20 -14.25 -11.22
C VAL A 29 -1.93 -14.00 -9.90
N PHE A 30 -1.82 -12.78 -9.40
CA PHE A 30 -2.73 -12.29 -8.37
C PHE A 30 -3.91 -11.63 -9.08
N GLU A 31 -5.09 -12.25 -9.04
CA GLU A 31 -6.29 -11.63 -9.58
C GLU A 31 -6.74 -10.50 -8.65
N VAL A 32 -6.23 -9.29 -8.88
CA VAL A 32 -6.60 -8.11 -8.10
C VAL A 32 -7.90 -7.52 -8.66
N ASN A 33 -9.06 -8.09 -8.30
CA ASN A 33 -10.44 -7.62 -8.59
C ASN A 33 -10.81 -7.29 -10.07
N LYS A 34 -9.86 -7.27 -11.00
CA LYS A 34 -9.97 -6.74 -12.38
C LYS A 34 -9.15 -7.54 -13.40
N GLY A 35 -8.59 -8.70 -13.02
CA GLY A 35 -7.80 -9.53 -13.94
C GLY A 35 -6.42 -8.98 -14.33
N GLU A 36 -5.91 -7.96 -13.63
CA GLU A 36 -4.54 -7.47 -13.84
C GLU A 36 -3.51 -8.42 -13.21
N MET A 37 -2.38 -8.63 -13.89
CA MET A 37 -1.31 -9.52 -13.45
C MET A 37 -0.10 -8.71 -12.97
N LEU A 38 0.32 -8.96 -11.74
CA LEU A 38 1.57 -8.41 -11.19
C LEU A 38 2.77 -9.27 -11.61
N LYS A 39 3.96 -8.66 -11.71
CA LYS A 39 5.17 -9.36 -12.15
C LYS A 39 5.97 -9.91 -10.98
N LYS A 40 5.91 -9.24 -9.84
CA LYS A 40 6.64 -9.58 -8.62
C LYS A 40 5.75 -10.35 -7.66
N ASP A 41 6.44 -11.05 -6.77
CA ASP A 41 5.80 -11.79 -5.70
C ASP A 41 5.66 -10.93 -4.47
N TYR A 42 4.48 -11.02 -3.87
CA TYR A 42 4.15 -10.30 -2.66
C TYR A 42 3.68 -11.31 -1.62
N GLN A 43 4.21 -11.21 -0.41
CA GLN A 43 3.70 -11.95 0.73
C GLN A 43 2.29 -11.48 1.10
N TYR A 44 2.07 -10.18 1.00
CA TYR A 44 0.81 -9.54 1.34
C TYR A 44 0.47 -8.51 0.27
N LEU A 45 -0.79 -8.54 -0.15
CA LEU A 45 -1.33 -7.64 -1.15
C LEU A 45 -2.80 -7.37 -0.81
N GLU A 46 -3.16 -6.10 -0.62
CA GLU A 46 -4.52 -5.68 -0.34
C GLU A 46 -4.90 -4.47 -1.19
N TYR A 47 -6.12 -4.48 -1.73
CA TYR A 47 -6.69 -3.32 -2.40
C TYR A 47 -6.92 -2.16 -1.42
N LEU A 48 -6.39 -0.98 -1.77
CA LEU A 48 -6.54 0.21 -0.96
C LEU A 48 -7.65 1.12 -1.51
N PHE A 49 -7.39 1.81 -2.62
CA PHE A 49 -8.33 2.62 -3.41
C PHE A 49 -7.65 3.07 -4.71
N ASP A 50 -8.41 3.55 -5.71
CA ASP A 50 -7.89 4.16 -6.94
C ASP A 50 -6.77 3.37 -7.63
N ASN A 51 -6.94 2.05 -7.72
CA ASN A 51 -5.94 1.13 -8.31
C ASN A 51 -4.59 1.13 -7.56
N LEU A 52 -4.60 1.46 -6.28
CA LEU A 52 -3.46 1.35 -5.38
C LEU A 52 -3.60 0.11 -4.49
N LEU A 53 -2.45 -0.49 -4.20
CA LEU A 53 -2.33 -1.70 -3.40
C LEU A 53 -1.40 -1.44 -2.23
N VAL A 54 -1.81 -1.89 -1.05
CA VAL A 54 -0.91 -2.10 0.08
C VAL A 54 -0.15 -3.39 -0.19
N ALA A 55 1.16 -3.36 -0.04
CA ALA A 55 2.01 -4.47 -0.44
C ALA A 55 3.15 -4.73 0.56
N VAL A 56 3.46 -6.01 0.76
CA VAL A 56 4.69 -6.48 1.41
C VAL A 56 5.40 -7.42 0.42
N PRO A 57 6.61 -7.07 -0.07
CA PRO A 57 7.34 -7.90 -1.02
C PRO A 57 7.66 -9.29 -0.45
N LEU A 58 7.59 -10.31 -1.31
CA LEU A 58 8.10 -11.62 -0.97
C LEU A 58 9.63 -11.59 -0.96
N ASN A 59 10.24 -12.15 0.08
CA ASN A 59 11.66 -12.31 0.30
C ASN A 59 11.89 -13.73 0.78
N ASN A 60 12.51 -14.55 -0.06
CA ASN A 60 12.75 -15.97 0.20
C ASN A 60 13.74 -16.22 1.34
N GLU A 61 14.44 -15.19 1.82
CA GLU A 61 15.29 -15.27 3.01
C GLU A 61 14.48 -15.19 4.32
N ILE A 62 13.20 -14.82 4.24
CA ILE A 62 12.31 -14.68 5.40
C ILE A 62 11.37 -15.88 5.43
N THR A 63 11.52 -16.73 6.45
CA THR A 63 10.67 -17.91 6.63
C THR A 63 9.40 -17.59 7.41
N ASP A 64 9.49 -16.68 8.38
CA ASP A 64 8.38 -16.29 9.26
C ASP A 64 8.09 -14.80 9.12
N TYR A 65 7.12 -14.48 8.26
CA TYR A 65 6.61 -13.13 8.16
C TYR A 65 5.89 -12.72 9.44
N SER A 66 6.27 -11.56 9.97
CA SER A 66 5.77 -10.98 11.21
C SER A 66 5.38 -9.52 11.01
N TYR A 67 5.01 -8.85 12.11
CA TYR A 67 4.75 -7.41 12.12
C TYR A 67 5.99 -6.57 11.74
N GLU A 68 7.16 -7.20 11.61
CA GLU A 68 8.39 -6.50 11.25
C GLU A 68 8.56 -6.27 9.75
N ASN A 69 7.87 -7.04 8.91
CA ASN A 69 8.01 -6.91 7.47
C ASN A 69 7.42 -5.59 6.99
N LEU A 70 8.18 -4.89 6.15
CA LEU A 70 7.87 -3.52 5.79
C LEU A 70 6.88 -3.47 4.64
N THR A 71 5.88 -2.61 4.82
CA THR A 71 4.74 -2.37 3.98
C THR A 71 4.93 -1.06 3.21
N GLY A 72 4.50 -1.05 1.96
CA GLY A 72 4.49 0.12 1.08
C GLY A 72 3.17 0.21 0.30
N ILE A 73 3.08 1.22 -0.57
CA ILE A 73 1.96 1.36 -1.52
C ILE A 73 2.54 1.31 -2.92
N ILE A 74 1.93 0.48 -3.77
CA ILE A 74 2.22 0.39 -5.19
C ILE A 74 0.97 0.69 -6.01
N ASP A 75 1.14 1.06 -7.28
CA ASP A 75 0.05 1.00 -8.25
C ASP A 75 0.01 -0.37 -8.97
N LEU A 76 -0.96 -0.57 -9.85
CA LEU A 76 -1.09 -1.82 -10.62
C LEU A 76 0.06 -2.09 -11.61
N HIS A 77 0.90 -1.09 -11.88
CA HIS A 77 2.13 -1.26 -12.68
C HIS A 77 3.36 -1.50 -11.79
N GLU A 78 3.15 -1.74 -10.49
CA GLU A 78 4.20 -1.97 -9.49
C GLU A 78 5.14 -0.76 -9.28
N ASN A 79 4.69 0.45 -9.65
CA ASN A 79 5.41 1.66 -9.30
C ASN A 79 5.25 1.91 -7.79
N ILE A 80 6.37 2.15 -7.11
CA ILE A 80 6.37 2.47 -5.69
C ILE A 80 5.84 3.89 -5.50
N ILE A 81 4.65 4.00 -4.92
CA ILE A 81 4.03 5.27 -4.53
C ILE A 81 4.48 5.68 -3.14
N THR A 82 4.51 4.70 -2.24
CA THR A 82 4.99 4.85 -0.86
C THR A 82 6.02 3.76 -0.58
N PRO A 83 7.23 4.10 -0.10
CA PRO A 83 8.31 3.13 0.12
C PRO A 83 7.93 2.07 1.16
N PHE A 84 8.53 0.88 1.01
CA PHE A 84 8.42 -0.25 1.94
C PHE A 84 9.19 0.03 3.24
N GLN A 85 8.66 0.92 4.07
CA GLN A 85 9.30 1.37 5.32
C GLN A 85 8.36 1.43 6.52
N TYR A 86 7.09 1.07 6.33
CA TYR A 86 6.06 1.14 7.35
C TYR A 86 5.71 -0.26 7.85
N ARG A 87 5.25 -0.40 9.09
CA ARG A 87 4.85 -1.71 9.62
C ARG A 87 3.43 -2.09 9.20
N ASN A 88 2.57 -1.10 9.00
CA ASN A 88 1.22 -1.31 8.50
C ASN A 88 0.72 -0.05 7.77
N ILE A 89 -0.09 -0.24 6.74
CA ILE A 89 -0.81 0.81 6.02
C ILE A 89 -2.22 0.29 5.83
N SER A 90 -3.24 1.03 6.28
CA SER A 90 -4.62 0.61 6.05
C SER A 90 -5.54 1.79 5.82
N LYS A 91 -6.63 1.54 5.09
CA LYS A 91 -7.69 2.52 4.88
C LYS A 91 -8.39 2.81 6.21
N ILE A 92 -8.73 4.07 6.46
CA ILE A 92 -9.64 4.39 7.57
C ILE A 92 -11.01 3.81 7.26
N ARG A 93 -11.52 3.01 8.19
CA ARG A 93 -12.87 2.46 8.13
C ARG A 93 -13.88 3.60 8.30
N ASP A 94 -14.74 3.77 7.30
CA ASP A 94 -15.89 4.68 7.33
C ASP A 94 -17.15 3.86 7.08
N ASP A 95 -17.60 3.16 8.13
CA ASP A 95 -18.74 2.24 8.06
C ASP A 95 -20.06 2.93 7.70
N TYR A 96 -20.14 4.23 7.94
CA TYR A 96 -21.35 5.01 7.81
C TYR A 96 -21.32 5.94 6.58
N SER A 97 -20.29 5.82 5.73
CA SER A 97 -20.08 6.68 4.56
C SER A 97 -20.19 8.18 4.90
N LEU A 98 -19.71 8.56 6.08
CA LEU A 98 -19.83 9.93 6.58
C LEU A 98 -18.79 10.84 5.90
N TYR A 99 -17.67 10.28 5.46
CA TYR A 99 -16.60 11.05 4.85
C TYR A 99 -16.95 11.43 3.41
N ASN A 100 -17.56 12.58 3.24
CA ASN A 100 -18.06 13.08 1.96
C ASN A 100 -16.98 13.67 1.04
N LYS A 101 -15.69 13.59 1.41
CA LYS A 101 -14.58 14.07 0.57
C LYS A 101 -14.02 12.92 -0.26
N ASN A 102 -13.73 13.19 -1.53
CA ASN A 102 -13.03 12.26 -2.44
C ASN A 102 -11.52 12.18 -2.16
N ILE A 103 -11.08 12.32 -0.90
CA ILE A 103 -9.65 12.25 -0.54
C ILE A 103 -9.46 11.09 0.44
N PRO A 104 -9.00 9.93 -0.01
CA PRO A 104 -8.90 8.77 0.85
C PRO A 104 -8.04 9.03 2.11
N LEU A 105 -8.59 8.64 3.26
CA LEU A 105 -7.90 8.66 4.54
C LEU A 105 -7.24 7.31 4.78
N ILE A 106 -5.97 7.35 5.16
CA ILE A 106 -5.19 6.16 5.50
C ILE A 106 -4.47 6.35 6.82
N ASN A 107 -4.43 5.29 7.61
CA ASN A 107 -3.52 5.21 8.74
C ASN A 107 -2.24 4.50 8.30
N ILE A 108 -1.13 4.94 8.88
CA ILE A 108 0.17 4.33 8.67
C ILE A 108 0.82 4.12 10.04
N SER A 109 1.23 2.87 10.30
CA SER A 109 1.97 2.45 11.48
C SER A 109 3.45 2.27 11.18
N ASN A 110 4.32 2.67 12.10
CA ASN A 110 5.74 2.30 12.07
C ASN A 110 6.11 1.29 13.17
N GLY A 111 5.12 0.71 13.85
CA GLY A 111 5.31 -0.26 14.94
C GLY A 111 5.45 0.36 16.33
N LYS A 112 5.72 1.66 16.44
CA LYS A 112 5.65 2.40 17.72
C LYS A 112 4.30 3.09 17.90
N GLY A 113 3.65 3.43 16.80
CA GLY A 113 2.29 3.92 16.77
C GLY A 113 1.88 4.29 15.35
N MET A 114 0.75 4.98 15.26
CA MET A 114 0.08 5.29 14.00
C MET A 114 -0.08 6.80 13.81
N ALA A 115 -0.02 7.23 12.56
CA ALA A 115 -0.34 8.59 12.14
C ALA A 115 -1.35 8.55 10.99
N LEU A 116 -2.09 9.65 10.83
CA LEU A 116 -3.11 9.78 9.79
C LEU A 116 -2.53 10.54 8.60
N PHE A 117 -2.84 10.06 7.41
CA PHE A 117 -2.42 10.64 6.15
C PHE A 117 -3.60 10.76 5.18
N THR A 118 -3.44 11.67 4.25
CA THR A 118 -4.21 11.73 3.01
C THR A 118 -3.33 11.27 1.86
N LEU A 119 -3.92 10.62 0.88
CA LEU A 119 -3.23 10.23 -0.35
C LEU A 119 -3.98 10.81 -1.55
N GLY A 120 -3.55 11.99 -1.98
CA GLY A 120 -4.13 12.71 -3.13
C GLY A 120 -3.09 12.83 -4.24
N ASN A 121 -3.47 12.57 -5.49
CA ASN A 121 -2.54 12.59 -6.64
C ASN A 121 -1.27 11.77 -6.40
N ARG A 122 -1.39 10.62 -5.72
CA ARG A 122 -0.26 9.75 -5.35
C ARG A 122 0.77 10.40 -4.39
N ILE A 123 0.43 11.54 -3.79
CA ILE A 123 1.25 12.23 -2.80
C ILE A 123 0.69 11.95 -1.42
N LEU A 124 1.54 11.34 -0.59
CA LEU A 124 1.24 11.04 0.80
C LEU A 124 1.47 12.29 1.65
N LYS A 125 0.43 12.81 2.31
CA LYS A 125 0.52 13.98 3.20
C LYS A 125 0.04 13.62 4.60
N LYS A 126 0.93 13.77 5.58
CA LYS A 126 0.62 13.61 7.01
C LYS A 126 -0.33 14.72 7.45
N ILE A 127 -1.41 14.37 8.16
CA ILE A 127 -2.39 15.34 8.68
C ILE A 127 -2.44 15.40 10.20
N THR A 128 -1.70 14.54 10.90
CA THR A 128 -1.49 14.58 12.35
C THR A 128 -0.11 15.09 12.70
N GLU A 129 0.03 15.86 13.79
CA GLU A 129 1.34 16.29 14.29
C GLU A 129 2.15 15.13 14.90
N PHE A 130 1.48 14.18 15.55
CA PHE A 130 2.15 13.16 16.36
C PHE A 130 2.98 12.21 15.54
N GLU A 131 4.14 11.85 16.09
CA GLU A 131 4.89 10.77 15.50
C GLU A 131 4.17 9.43 15.71
N TYR A 132 3.59 9.13 16.89
CA TYR A 132 3.07 7.78 17.20
C TYR A 132 1.87 7.78 18.17
N LEU A 133 0.65 7.45 17.71
CA LEU A 133 -0.56 7.29 18.53
C LEU A 133 -1.03 5.83 18.61
N LYS A 134 -1.78 5.47 19.66
CA LYS A 134 -2.60 4.24 19.70
C LYS A 134 -3.95 4.52 19.03
N PHE A 135 -3.93 4.67 17.71
CA PHE A 135 -5.06 5.19 16.95
C PHE A 135 -6.12 4.10 16.72
N ARG A 136 -7.32 4.24 17.32
CA ARG A 136 -8.55 3.68 16.74
C ARG A 136 -9.35 4.86 16.19
N PRO A 137 -9.15 5.24 14.92
CA PRO A 137 -9.83 6.38 14.34
C PRO A 137 -11.34 6.13 14.32
N PHE A 138 -12.10 7.03 14.91
CA PHE A 138 -13.54 7.05 14.78
C PHE A 138 -13.94 8.33 14.05
N LEU A 139 -14.49 8.16 12.85
CA LEU A 139 -15.06 9.25 12.08
C LEU A 139 -16.46 9.53 12.60
N PHE A 140 -16.74 10.77 12.98
CA PHE A 140 -18.07 11.20 13.40
C PHE A 140 -18.48 12.46 12.65
N ASP A 141 -19.76 12.51 12.26
CA ASP A 141 -20.36 13.59 11.48
C ASP A 141 -19.63 13.91 10.15
N GLY A 142 -18.79 13.00 9.66
CA GLY A 142 -18.06 13.15 8.39
C GLY A 142 -16.94 14.19 8.39
N LYS A 143 -16.89 15.03 9.42
CA LYS A 143 -16.00 16.17 9.55
C LYS A 143 -14.93 15.94 10.58
N TYR A 144 -15.18 15.10 11.57
CA TYR A 144 -14.27 14.97 12.69
C TYR A 144 -13.77 13.56 12.84
N LEU A 145 -12.50 13.46 13.18
CA LEU A 145 -11.86 12.18 13.45
C LEU A 145 -11.28 12.19 14.86
N SER A 146 -11.74 11.26 15.68
CA SER A 146 -11.29 11.10 17.06
C SER A 146 -10.24 10.01 17.16
N ALA A 147 -9.23 10.24 18.00
CA ALA A 147 -8.23 9.25 18.37
C ALA A 147 -7.71 9.41 19.80
N TYR A 148 -7.10 8.35 20.31
CA TYR A 148 -6.70 8.25 21.71
C TYR A 148 -5.23 7.82 21.88
N ASN A 149 -4.51 8.44 22.80
CA ASN A 149 -3.18 7.96 23.25
C ASN A 149 -2.91 8.23 24.75
N GLY A 150 -3.97 8.31 25.55
CA GLY A 150 -3.93 8.92 26.90
C GLY A 150 -4.63 10.27 26.94
N TYR A 151 -4.71 10.95 25.80
CA TYR A 151 -5.57 12.10 25.55
C TYR A 151 -6.49 11.83 24.36
N CYS A 152 -7.73 12.35 24.39
CA CYS A 152 -8.59 12.33 23.21
C CYS A 152 -8.24 13.52 22.34
N GLN A 153 -8.09 13.27 21.05
CA GLN A 153 -7.86 14.33 20.10
C GLN A 153 -8.86 14.23 18.99
N ILE A 154 -9.42 15.39 18.64
CA ILE A 154 -10.40 15.54 17.59
C ILE A 154 -9.74 16.37 16.49
N ILE A 155 -9.68 15.81 15.30
CA ILE A 155 -9.18 16.49 14.10
C ILE A 155 -10.39 16.92 13.30
N ASN A 156 -10.48 18.20 12.97
CA ASN A 156 -11.40 18.68 11.96
C ASN A 156 -10.80 18.44 10.57
N LEU A 157 -11.39 17.53 9.81
CA LEU A 157 -10.96 17.13 8.47
C LEU A 157 -11.27 18.19 7.40
N GLU A 158 -12.05 19.22 7.71
CA GLU A 158 -12.34 20.34 6.81
C GLU A 158 -11.18 21.32 6.73
N ASN A 159 -10.73 21.81 7.89
CA ASN A 159 -9.72 22.86 8.02
C ASN A 159 -8.38 22.40 8.61
N GLY A 160 -8.30 21.16 9.10
CA GLY A 160 -7.10 20.59 9.73
C GLY A 160 -6.92 20.97 11.21
N ASP A 161 -7.89 21.66 11.83
CA ASP A 161 -7.78 22.07 13.23
C ASP A 161 -7.69 20.86 14.15
N LEU A 162 -6.83 20.98 15.16
CA LEU A 162 -6.58 19.95 16.13
C LEU A 162 -7.06 20.40 17.52
N ILE A 163 -8.07 19.72 18.05
CA ILE A 163 -8.55 19.92 19.40
C ILE A 163 -7.93 18.84 20.28
N LYS A 164 -7.12 19.26 21.25
CA LYS A 164 -6.51 18.38 22.26
C LYS A 164 -7.39 18.44 23.50
N THR A 165 -8.02 17.33 23.88
CA THR A 165 -8.81 17.25 25.09
C THR A 165 -8.30 16.15 26.01
N GLN A 166 -8.23 16.45 27.31
CA GLN A 166 -8.00 15.41 28.31
C GLN A 166 -9.36 14.84 28.68
N PHE A 167 -9.49 13.51 28.69
CA PHE A 167 -10.63 12.93 29.38
C PHE A 167 -10.45 13.25 30.86
N VAL A 168 -11.32 14.11 31.36
CA VAL A 168 -11.52 14.26 32.78
C VAL A 168 -12.53 13.17 33.14
N GLU A 169 -12.17 12.27 34.06
CA GLU A 169 -13.17 11.42 34.68
C GLU A 169 -14.20 12.35 35.32
N VAL A 170 -15.43 12.28 34.84
CA VAL A 170 -16.58 12.91 35.48
C VAL A 170 -17.34 11.80 36.17
N ASP A 171 -17.68 12.00 37.45
CA ASP A 171 -18.57 11.08 38.16
C ASP A 171 -19.88 10.94 37.34
N PRO A 172 -20.40 9.71 37.20
CA PRO A 172 -21.55 9.41 36.35
C PRO A 172 -22.84 10.11 36.77
#